data_AF-A0A162QCH6-F1
#
_entry.id   AF-A0A162QCH6-F1
#
_cell.length_a   1.000
_cell.length_b   1.000
_cell.length_c   1.000
_cell.angle_alpha   90.00
_cell.angle_beta   90.00
_cell.angle_gamma   90.00
#
_symmetry.space_group_name_H-M   'P 1'
#
loop_
_entity.id
_entity.type
_entity.pdbx_description
1 polymer ?
#
loop_
_entity_poly.entity_id
_entity_poly.type
_entity_poly.pdbx_seq_one_letter_code
_entity_poly.pdbx_strand_id
1 'polypeptide(L)'
;MDVSWQTLPNEVLWLIFTAIEKTNDLVQLQQVCKHWSHLAYQRLYHTACIDQTPFLMPYARTLQHSTYQPRYLVMAIDLGNYFPTSDGARSGKYKKFIHRVARLCPYIVRITAGLNAPSKSFYQAVLELHQQGYLQHVQCLPDFSYKDAYKSETEYYRLVTAMKASLTRVSIAKNPFSKIYGHHPEINLWEHLKTFPRLEELGVSYKDDGFLYEADAFIAKCIAPAVNIHVHLKGFSEFLSEPLDLVTMTPAQPQVKRLDVDIFRFIVKDLDYIMYKFTGLESFSIKNTRDQRNEFILIQPEGGNAGLLHMCLKLFQFLVSLKRFMVSKLWFPSFNIGLFSFWAQHPQLKALTISKCSMFEAEAAYMTVLSRDKGAGFKLTSDFEDIKDGAYEMKLDLNHFNFALYYSQILELFKGNTIEALCLCDITATGPADTESERRKSVGNSLGYVIDHYTAINDIQIHRANCHTMNAHTVKKQLQRLTFKQCSIHPHALRQLSGSVERIQKLILNEVVMVNADQQNHSFNINMPQTIIDDLRIINYAARVYLVKLCVSEPSPVTRYLQIQADDVAYMEPDTYSAMCLTSKYHLDCIVVHINCRALKTFGTSYHRCFNLINE
;
A
#
# COMPACT_ATOMS: atom_id res chain seq x y z
N MET A 1 17.25 -9.73 -23.72
CA MET A 1 17.98 -10.50 -22.68
C MET A 1 16.96 -11.25 -21.85
N ASP A 2 17.04 -12.57 -21.81
CA ASP A 2 16.08 -13.40 -21.06
C ASP A 2 16.62 -13.37 -19.67
N VAL A 3 15.90 -12.67 -18.80
CA VAL A 3 16.21 -12.70 -17.38
C VAL A 3 15.80 -14.09 -16.91
N SER A 4 16.73 -15.04 -17.06
CA SER A 4 16.58 -16.35 -16.45
C SER A 4 16.45 -16.11 -14.95
N TRP A 5 15.39 -16.65 -14.33
CA TRP A 5 15.17 -16.52 -12.89
C TRP A 5 16.33 -17.09 -12.05
N GLN A 6 17.19 -17.93 -12.65
CA GLN A 6 18.41 -18.44 -12.03
C GLN A 6 19.56 -17.42 -11.98
N THR A 7 19.45 -16.32 -12.73
CA THR A 7 20.44 -15.24 -12.81
C THR A 7 20.08 -14.03 -11.95
N LEU A 8 18.92 -14.06 -11.28
CA LEU A 8 18.52 -13.00 -10.37
C LEU A 8 19.42 -13.00 -9.11
N PRO A 9 19.79 -11.81 -8.59
CA PRO A 9 20.51 -11.71 -7.33
C PRO A 9 19.74 -12.36 -6.18
N ASN A 10 20.47 -12.90 -5.20
CA ASN A 10 19.91 -13.56 -4.02
C ASN A 10 18.91 -12.66 -3.28
N GLU A 11 19.18 -11.36 -3.22
CA GLU A 11 18.36 -10.36 -2.56
C GLU A 11 16.98 -10.25 -3.22
N VAL A 12 16.93 -10.33 -4.55
CA VAL A 12 15.68 -10.28 -5.32
C VAL A 12 14.90 -11.57 -5.14
N LEU A 13 15.56 -12.73 -5.25
CA LEU A 13 14.93 -14.04 -5.01
C LEU A 13 14.43 -14.18 -3.57
N TRP A 14 15.17 -13.66 -2.59
CA TRP A 14 14.76 -13.62 -1.19
C TRP A 14 13.49 -12.78 -1.01
N LEU A 15 13.40 -11.60 -1.63
CA LEU A 15 12.20 -10.77 -1.60
C LEU A 15 10.99 -11.50 -2.21
N ILE A 16 11.18 -12.17 -3.35
CA ILE A 16 10.13 -12.98 -4.00
C ILE A 16 9.68 -14.10 -3.07
N PHE A 17 10.61 -14.88 -2.50
CA PHE A 17 10.28 -16.01 -1.63
C PHE A 17 9.68 -15.54 -0.30
N THR A 18 10.00 -14.33 0.15
CA THR A 18 9.43 -13.74 1.37
C THR A 18 7.93 -13.49 1.21
N ALA A 19 7.47 -13.14 0.00
CA ALA A 19 6.06 -12.93 -0.34
C ALA A 19 5.25 -14.23 -0.46
N ILE A 20 5.88 -15.40 -0.46
CA ILE A 20 5.20 -16.70 -0.53
C ILE A 20 4.69 -17.08 0.86
N GLU A 21 3.36 -17.13 1.01
CA GLU A 21 2.72 -17.42 2.29
C GLU A 21 2.60 -18.93 2.59
N LYS A 22 2.45 -19.75 1.53
CA LYS A 22 2.21 -21.19 1.68
C LYS A 22 3.51 -21.96 1.85
N THR A 23 3.60 -22.71 2.96
CA THR A 23 4.74 -23.59 3.27
C THR A 23 4.99 -24.64 2.18
N ASN A 24 3.95 -25.20 1.58
CA ASN A 24 4.08 -26.22 0.52
C ASN A 24 4.79 -25.67 -0.72
N ASP A 25 4.53 -24.42 -1.09
CA ASP A 25 5.15 -23.77 -2.23
C ASP A 25 6.66 -23.58 -1.99
N LEU A 26 7.06 -23.22 -0.76
CA LEU A 26 8.47 -23.16 -0.36
C LEU A 26 9.15 -24.54 -0.39
N VAL A 27 8.46 -25.61 -0.02
CA VAL A 27 8.98 -26.98 -0.13
C VAL A 27 9.16 -27.40 -1.59
N GLN A 28 8.24 -27.03 -2.49
CA GLN A 28 8.38 -27.29 -3.92
C GLN A 28 9.55 -26.50 -4.52
N LEU A 29 9.72 -25.23 -4.14
CA LEU A 29 10.86 -24.41 -4.57
C LEU A 29 12.21 -25.01 -4.17
N GLN A 30 12.25 -25.81 -3.09
CA GLN A 30 13.47 -26.52 -2.71
C GLN A 30 13.93 -27.58 -3.70
N GLN A 31 13.01 -28.07 -4.55
CA GLN A 31 13.27 -29.14 -5.50
C GLN A 31 13.61 -28.63 -6.90
N VAL A 32 13.42 -27.33 -7.18
CA VAL A 32 13.60 -26.76 -8.53
C VAL A 32 15.08 -26.75 -8.94
N CYS A 33 15.95 -26.17 -8.12
CA CYS A 33 17.40 -26.16 -8.35
C CYS A 33 18.16 -25.92 -7.04
N LYS A 34 19.47 -26.23 -7.02
CA LYS A 34 20.32 -26.06 -5.82
C LYS A 34 20.33 -24.64 -5.29
N HIS A 35 20.34 -23.65 -6.18
CA HIS A 35 20.37 -22.23 -5.83
C HIS A 35 19.11 -21.80 -5.06
N TRP A 36 17.93 -22.13 -5.59
CA TRP A 36 16.65 -21.84 -4.94
C TRP A 36 16.44 -22.67 -3.68
N SER A 37 16.95 -23.90 -3.68
CA SER A 37 16.87 -24.80 -2.53
C SER A 37 17.38 -24.17 -1.25
N HIS A 38 18.53 -23.51 -1.33
CA HIS A 38 19.10 -22.82 -0.19
C HIS A 38 18.22 -21.66 0.30
N LEU A 39 17.77 -20.77 -0.60
CA LEU A 39 16.95 -19.60 -0.24
C LEU A 39 15.57 -20.00 0.28
N ALA A 40 14.92 -20.97 -0.36
CA ALA A 40 13.63 -21.50 0.07
C ALA A 40 13.74 -22.21 1.42
N TYR A 41 14.85 -22.91 1.67
CA TYR A 41 15.16 -23.49 2.98
C TYR A 41 15.33 -22.43 4.06
N GLN A 42 16.12 -21.37 3.80
CA GLN A 42 16.26 -20.24 4.71
C GLN A 42 14.91 -19.61 5.03
N ARG A 43 14.08 -19.35 4.02
CA ARG A 43 12.77 -18.72 4.20
C ARG A 43 11.80 -19.60 4.98
N LEU A 44 11.83 -20.90 4.73
CA LEU A 44 10.98 -21.90 5.40
C LEU A 44 11.22 -21.92 6.92
N TYR A 45 12.48 -21.86 7.34
CA TYR A 45 12.85 -21.90 8.77
C TYR A 45 12.98 -20.52 9.42
N HIS A 46 12.88 -19.43 8.66
CA HIS A 46 13.05 -18.07 9.17
C HIS A 46 12.12 -17.73 10.35
N THR A 47 10.88 -18.24 10.34
CA THR A 47 9.89 -18.00 11.39
C THR A 47 9.37 -19.32 11.97
N ALA A 48 9.45 -19.47 13.28
CA ALA A 48 8.85 -20.58 14.01
C ALA A 48 7.42 -20.22 14.44
N CYS A 49 6.39 -20.87 13.87
CA CYS A 49 4.98 -20.58 14.15
C CYS A 49 4.34 -21.63 15.06
N ILE A 50 3.54 -21.21 16.03
CA ILE A 50 2.87 -22.11 16.98
C ILE A 50 1.60 -22.78 16.42
N ASP A 51 0.93 -22.19 15.43
CA ASP A 51 -0.31 -22.75 14.87
C ASP A 51 -0.08 -24.13 14.20
N GLN A 52 1.18 -24.53 14.02
CA GLN A 52 1.62 -25.87 13.64
C GLN A 52 1.79 -26.84 14.84
N THR A 53 1.12 -26.60 15.97
CA THR A 53 1.27 -27.36 17.24
C THR A 53 1.31 -28.90 17.16
N PRO A 54 0.59 -29.60 16.25
CA PRO A 54 0.74 -31.07 16.12
C PRO A 54 2.16 -31.51 15.74
N PHE A 55 2.95 -30.61 15.16
CA PHE A 55 4.29 -30.87 14.64
C PHE A 55 5.42 -30.32 15.51
N LEU A 56 5.14 -29.83 16.73
CA LEU A 56 6.18 -29.23 17.58
C LEU A 56 7.34 -30.20 17.88
N MET A 57 7.04 -31.47 18.19
CA MET A 57 8.07 -32.47 18.47
C MET A 57 8.89 -32.83 17.22
N PRO A 58 8.27 -33.14 16.07
CA PRO A 58 8.98 -33.27 14.80
C PRO A 58 9.83 -32.03 14.45
N TYR A 59 9.28 -30.83 14.58
CA TYR A 59 9.98 -29.58 14.27
C TYR A 59 11.19 -29.36 15.17
N ALA A 60 11.03 -29.54 16.49
CA ALA A 60 12.14 -29.42 17.44
C ALA A 60 13.22 -30.48 17.20
N ARG A 61 12.84 -31.71 16.82
CA ARG A 61 13.82 -32.73 16.39
C ARG A 61 14.57 -32.30 15.14
N THR A 62 13.89 -31.73 14.16
CA THR A 62 14.52 -31.20 12.95
C THR A 62 15.50 -30.06 13.27
N LEU A 63 15.13 -29.13 14.15
CA LEU A 63 16.03 -28.06 14.61
C LEU A 63 17.27 -28.61 15.35
N GLN A 64 17.10 -29.69 16.10
CA GLN A 64 18.17 -30.25 16.93
C GLN A 64 19.13 -31.17 16.16
N HIS A 65 18.62 -31.96 15.22
CA HIS A 65 19.36 -33.09 14.62
C HIS A 65 19.62 -32.95 13.12
N SER A 66 19.03 -31.97 12.43
CA SER A 66 19.28 -31.79 10.99
C SER A 66 20.74 -31.41 10.73
N THR A 67 21.35 -32.05 9.74
CA THR A 67 22.70 -31.76 9.26
C THR A 67 22.83 -30.33 8.71
N TYR A 68 21.73 -29.77 8.18
CA TYR A 68 21.67 -28.42 7.65
C TYR A 68 21.51 -27.32 8.71
N GLN A 69 21.46 -27.70 9.99
CA GLN A 69 21.43 -26.78 11.14
C GLN A 69 20.40 -25.62 11.03
N PRO A 70 19.12 -25.90 10.74
CA PRO A 70 18.09 -24.86 10.55
C PRO A 70 17.87 -23.97 11.78
N ARG A 71 18.31 -24.41 12.97
CA ARG A 71 18.26 -23.63 14.20
C ARG A 71 18.95 -22.27 14.13
N TYR A 72 19.95 -22.11 13.27
CA TYR A 72 20.63 -20.82 13.06
C TYR A 72 19.90 -19.90 12.08
N LEU A 73 18.88 -20.42 11.38
CA LEU A 73 18.09 -19.66 10.41
C LEU A 73 16.82 -19.08 11.04
N VAL A 74 16.41 -19.58 12.20
CA VAL A 74 15.22 -19.10 12.91
C VAL A 74 15.50 -17.74 13.53
N MET A 75 14.91 -16.70 12.94
CA MET A 75 15.05 -15.31 13.38
C MET A 75 13.81 -14.80 14.12
N ALA A 76 12.64 -15.41 13.91
CA ALA A 76 11.39 -14.98 14.52
C ALA A 76 10.59 -16.13 15.16
N ILE A 77 9.91 -15.83 16.26
CA ILE A 77 8.84 -16.65 16.83
C ILE A 77 7.50 -15.96 16.56
N ASP A 78 6.55 -16.69 15.99
CA ASP A 78 5.17 -16.23 15.81
C ASP A 78 4.19 -17.07 16.61
N LEU A 79 3.48 -16.42 17.53
CA LEU A 79 2.52 -17.03 18.43
C LEU A 79 1.10 -17.13 17.83
N GLY A 80 0.88 -16.62 16.61
CA GLY A 80 -0.37 -16.78 15.88
C GLY A 80 -1.57 -16.11 16.56
N ASN A 81 -2.77 -16.38 16.03
CA ASN A 81 -4.03 -15.78 16.51
C ASN A 81 -4.68 -16.55 17.67
N TYR A 82 -4.29 -17.81 17.91
CA TYR A 82 -4.96 -18.67 18.89
C TYR A 82 -4.39 -18.58 20.31
N PHE A 83 -3.57 -17.55 20.58
CA PHE A 83 -2.98 -17.34 21.89
C PHE A 83 -4.08 -17.17 22.97
N PRO A 84 -4.09 -18.00 24.04
CA PRO A 84 -5.11 -17.92 25.06
C PRO A 84 -4.91 -16.65 25.90
N THR A 85 -5.94 -15.81 25.93
CA THR A 85 -6.01 -14.56 26.71
C THR A 85 -6.18 -14.78 28.23
N SER A 86 -6.17 -16.04 28.66
CA SER A 86 -6.27 -16.48 30.06
C SER A 86 -5.32 -17.65 30.36
N ASP A 87 -4.86 -17.73 31.62
CA ASP A 87 -3.99 -18.80 32.13
C ASP A 87 -4.75 -20.14 32.29
N GLY A 88 -5.35 -20.64 31.21
CA GLY A 88 -5.97 -21.97 31.15
C GLY A 88 -5.02 -23.04 30.64
N ALA A 89 -5.48 -24.29 30.53
CA ALA A 89 -4.69 -25.46 30.10
C ALA A 89 -3.93 -25.30 28.76
N ARG A 90 -4.35 -24.34 27.91
CA ARG A 90 -3.66 -24.00 26.66
C ARG A 90 -2.33 -23.25 26.91
N SER A 91 -2.19 -22.44 27.97
CA SER A 91 -0.97 -21.64 28.27
C SER A 91 0.29 -22.51 28.42
N GLY A 92 0.14 -23.69 29.02
CA GLY A 92 1.23 -24.66 29.19
C GLY A 92 1.84 -25.15 27.87
N LYS A 93 1.08 -25.17 26.77
CA LYS A 93 1.60 -25.53 25.44
C LYS A 93 2.50 -24.42 24.87
N TYR A 94 2.12 -23.16 25.03
CA TYR A 94 2.91 -21.99 24.59
C TYR A 94 4.22 -21.88 25.36
N LYS A 95 4.16 -22.05 26.69
CA LYS A 95 5.37 -22.06 27.54
C LYS A 95 6.34 -23.17 27.08
N LYS A 96 5.86 -24.39 26.85
CA LYS A 96 6.71 -25.48 26.34
C LYS A 96 7.30 -25.19 24.95
N PHE A 97 6.51 -24.60 24.06
CA PHE A 97 6.96 -24.21 22.72
C PHE A 97 8.11 -23.21 22.80
N ILE A 98 7.91 -22.07 23.48
CA ILE A 98 8.92 -21.00 23.54
C ILE A 98 10.19 -21.48 24.24
N HIS A 99 10.09 -22.25 25.33
CA HIS A 99 11.27 -22.82 25.97
C HIS A 99 12.05 -23.75 25.05
N ARG A 100 11.37 -24.54 24.21
CA ARG A 100 12.05 -25.47 23.32
C ARG A 100 12.75 -24.72 22.17
N VAL A 101 12.05 -23.80 21.52
CA VAL A 101 12.59 -23.05 20.37
C VAL A 101 13.71 -22.11 20.82
N ALA A 102 13.50 -21.32 21.88
CA ALA A 102 14.51 -20.37 22.36
C ALA A 102 15.82 -21.02 22.81
N ARG A 103 15.76 -22.25 23.34
CA ARG A 103 16.96 -23.00 23.73
C ARG A 103 17.74 -23.58 22.55
N LEU A 104 17.06 -23.83 21.42
CA LEU A 104 17.66 -24.39 20.23
C LEU A 104 18.19 -23.32 19.28
N CYS A 105 17.51 -22.17 19.21
CA CYS A 105 17.75 -21.14 18.21
C CYS A 105 18.40 -19.89 18.86
N PRO A 106 19.70 -19.64 18.62
CA PRO A 106 20.41 -18.56 19.29
C PRO A 106 20.12 -17.16 18.73
N TYR A 107 19.72 -17.04 17.46
CA TYR A 107 19.62 -15.74 16.75
C TYR A 107 18.20 -15.17 16.65
N ILE A 108 17.34 -15.50 17.62
CA ILE A 108 15.98 -14.96 17.62
C ILE A 108 16.04 -13.45 17.87
N VAL A 109 15.54 -12.68 16.91
CA VAL A 109 15.47 -11.20 16.96
C VAL A 109 14.05 -10.69 17.16
N ARG A 110 13.02 -11.48 16.84
CA ARG A 110 11.63 -11.03 16.91
C ARG A 110 10.70 -12.07 17.53
N ILE A 111 9.78 -11.60 18.38
CA ILE A 111 8.68 -12.40 18.89
C ILE A 111 7.38 -11.65 18.60
N THR A 112 6.48 -12.25 17.82
CA THR A 112 5.18 -11.66 17.45
C THR A 112 4.03 -12.48 18.03
N ALA A 113 2.91 -11.80 18.28
CA ALA A 113 1.63 -12.42 18.56
C ALA A 113 0.58 -11.82 17.62
N GLY A 114 -0.47 -12.60 17.32
CA GLY A 114 -1.61 -12.14 16.55
C GLY A 114 -2.51 -11.19 17.34
N LEU A 115 -3.81 -11.24 17.08
CA LEU A 115 -4.80 -10.31 17.67
C LEU A 115 -4.99 -10.44 19.19
N ASN A 116 -4.54 -11.56 19.77
CA ASN A 116 -4.71 -11.87 21.19
C ASN A 116 -3.48 -11.50 21.99
N ALA A 117 -3.73 -10.84 23.12
CA ALA A 117 -2.73 -10.44 24.09
C ALA A 117 -1.94 -11.63 24.65
N PRO A 118 -0.59 -11.53 24.75
CA PRO A 118 0.17 -12.50 25.51
C PRO A 118 -0.22 -12.50 27.00
N SER A 119 -0.12 -13.65 27.65
CA SER A 119 -0.49 -13.84 29.06
C SER A 119 0.66 -13.42 29.99
N LYS A 120 0.33 -13.23 31.28
CA LYS A 120 1.31 -13.07 32.36
C LYS A 120 2.38 -14.16 32.36
N SER A 121 1.93 -15.42 32.29
CA SER A 121 2.79 -16.61 32.28
C SER A 121 3.76 -16.65 31.09
N PHE A 122 3.38 -16.05 29.96
CA PHE A 122 4.24 -15.92 28.80
C PHE A 122 5.40 -14.95 29.06
N TYR A 123 5.11 -13.72 29.52
CA TYR A 123 6.16 -12.74 29.79
C TYR A 123 7.17 -13.24 30.83
N GLN A 124 6.69 -13.96 31.86
CA GLN A 124 7.55 -14.63 32.83
C GLN A 124 8.46 -15.69 32.18
N ALA A 125 7.92 -16.53 31.28
CA ALA A 125 8.72 -17.54 30.60
C ALA A 125 9.80 -16.94 29.68
N VAL A 126 9.48 -15.83 28.99
CA VAL A 126 10.47 -15.10 28.17
C VAL A 126 11.55 -14.48 29.05
N LEU A 127 11.18 -13.90 30.19
CA LEU A 127 12.13 -13.34 31.15
C LEU A 127 13.06 -14.41 31.73
N GLU A 128 12.51 -15.56 32.14
CA GLU A 128 13.28 -16.72 32.61
C GLU A 128 14.29 -17.18 31.55
N LEU A 129 13.88 -17.25 30.28
CA LEU A 129 14.76 -17.63 29.17
C LEU A 129 15.86 -16.59 28.93
N HIS A 130 15.51 -15.31 28.99
CA HIS A 130 16.49 -14.23 28.86
C HIS A 130 17.54 -14.27 29.97
N GLN A 131 17.12 -14.48 31.21
CA GLN A 131 18.03 -14.62 32.36
C GLN A 131 18.93 -15.86 32.27
N GLN A 132 18.48 -16.91 31.60
CA GLN A 132 19.29 -18.11 31.30
C GLN A 132 20.30 -17.91 30.15
N GLY A 133 20.40 -16.70 29.57
CA GLY A 133 21.31 -16.39 28.47
C GLY A 133 20.74 -16.69 27.09
N TYR A 134 19.47 -17.12 26.97
CA TYR A 134 18.78 -17.23 25.68
C TYR A 134 18.18 -15.88 25.27
N LEU A 135 17.72 -15.73 24.03
CA LEU A 135 16.97 -14.53 23.58
C LEU A 135 17.72 -13.19 23.76
N GLN A 136 19.06 -13.18 23.72
CA GLN A 136 19.87 -11.97 23.93
C GLN A 136 19.79 -10.97 22.77
N HIS A 137 19.35 -11.44 21.60
CA HIS A 137 19.28 -10.64 20.37
C HIS A 137 17.88 -10.13 20.06
N VAL A 138 16.91 -10.34 20.95
CA VAL A 138 15.53 -9.92 20.70
C VAL A 138 15.46 -8.39 20.65
N GLN A 139 15.03 -7.90 19.49
CA GLN A 139 14.84 -6.48 19.17
C GLN A 139 13.37 -6.06 19.30
N CYS A 140 12.44 -7.00 19.12
CA CYS A 140 11.01 -6.73 19.08
C CYS A 140 10.21 -7.80 19.83
N LEU A 141 9.36 -7.35 20.75
CA LEU A 141 8.40 -8.14 21.52
C LEU A 141 6.98 -7.93 20.97
N PRO A 142 6.00 -8.79 21.30
CA PRO A 142 4.63 -8.57 20.90
C PRO A 142 4.09 -7.23 21.42
N ASP A 143 3.28 -6.55 20.60
CA ASP A 143 2.70 -5.26 20.96
C ASP A 143 1.88 -5.35 22.26
N PHE A 144 2.20 -4.46 23.19
CA PHE A 144 1.50 -4.33 24.45
C PHE A 144 0.46 -3.22 24.38
N SER A 145 -0.82 -3.56 24.52
CA SER A 145 -1.91 -2.59 24.44
C SER A 145 -2.63 -2.40 25.78
N TYR A 146 -3.43 -1.36 25.89
CA TYR A 146 -4.24 -1.11 27.10
C TYR A 146 -5.23 -2.24 27.41
N LYS A 147 -5.62 -3.07 26.42
CA LYS A 147 -6.47 -4.25 26.64
C LYS A 147 -5.77 -5.29 27.52
N ASP A 148 -4.45 -5.19 27.64
CA ASP A 148 -3.55 -6.20 28.19
C ASP A 148 -2.95 -5.72 29.52
N ALA A 149 -2.92 -4.39 29.70
CA ALA A 149 -2.39 -3.66 30.84
C ALA A 149 -2.90 -4.18 32.20
N TYR A 150 -4.21 -4.36 32.39
CA TYR A 150 -4.74 -4.78 33.70
C TYR A 150 -4.32 -6.20 34.13
N LYS A 151 -3.82 -7.07 33.23
CA LYS A 151 -3.49 -8.46 33.54
C LYS A 151 -1.99 -8.75 33.67
N SER A 152 -1.15 -7.98 32.96
CA SER A 152 0.23 -8.39 32.69
C SER A 152 1.24 -7.25 32.59
N GLU A 153 0.84 -6.02 32.94
CA GLU A 153 1.70 -4.82 32.84
C GLU A 153 3.00 -4.95 33.63
N THR A 154 2.95 -5.45 34.86
CA THR A 154 4.16 -5.59 35.69
C THR A 154 5.15 -6.57 35.09
N GLU A 155 4.69 -7.74 34.62
CA GLU A 155 5.55 -8.75 34.01
C GLU A 155 6.14 -8.29 32.68
N TYR A 156 5.34 -7.61 31.86
CA TYR A 156 5.81 -7.03 30.62
C TYR A 156 6.88 -5.95 30.88
N TYR A 157 6.66 -5.02 31.82
CA TYR A 157 7.65 -3.99 32.14
C TYR A 157 8.94 -4.57 32.74
N ARG A 158 8.86 -5.63 33.56
CA ARG A 158 10.05 -6.36 34.04
C ARG A 158 10.84 -6.95 32.87
N LEU A 159 10.16 -7.59 31.92
CA LEU A 159 10.79 -8.17 30.74
C LEU A 159 11.47 -7.12 29.87
N VAL A 160 10.73 -6.07 29.48
CA VAL A 160 11.24 -4.98 28.63
C VAL A 160 12.46 -4.32 29.26
N THR A 161 12.41 -4.06 30.57
CA THR A 161 13.53 -3.48 31.32
C THR A 161 14.76 -4.38 31.32
N ALA A 162 14.57 -5.70 31.46
CA ALA A 162 15.66 -6.67 31.40
C ALA A 162 16.32 -6.70 30.00
N MET A 163 15.52 -6.59 28.95
CA MET A 163 15.97 -6.66 27.54
C MET A 163 16.37 -5.30 26.94
N LYS A 164 16.48 -4.23 27.74
CA LYS A 164 16.68 -2.85 27.27
C LYS A 164 17.86 -2.65 26.30
N ALA A 165 18.91 -3.47 26.40
CA ALA A 165 20.12 -3.33 25.59
C ALA A 165 19.94 -3.73 24.12
N SER A 166 18.95 -4.58 23.81
CA SER A 166 18.74 -5.12 22.47
C SER A 166 17.48 -4.59 21.80
N LEU A 167 16.47 -4.16 22.57
CA LEU A 167 15.19 -3.73 22.04
C LEU A 167 15.29 -2.46 21.18
N THR A 168 14.75 -2.55 19.96
CA THR A 168 14.58 -1.42 19.04
C THR A 168 13.16 -0.90 19.03
N ARG A 169 12.19 -1.71 19.46
CA ARG A 169 10.78 -1.34 19.60
C ARG A 169 10.30 -1.58 21.02
N VAL A 170 9.61 -0.60 21.58
CA VAL A 170 8.94 -0.72 22.89
C VAL A 170 7.51 -0.21 22.77
N SER A 171 6.56 -0.98 23.27
CA SER A 171 5.15 -0.56 23.37
C SER A 171 4.80 -0.33 24.84
N ILE A 172 4.02 0.71 25.14
CA ILE A 172 3.61 1.04 26.50
C ILE A 172 2.13 1.40 26.50
N ALA A 173 1.42 0.99 27.55
CA ALA A 173 0.00 1.17 27.64
C ALA A 173 -0.38 1.85 28.95
N LYS A 174 -1.15 2.95 28.88
CA LYS A 174 -1.72 3.61 30.06
C LYS A 174 -3.14 3.10 30.27
N ASN A 175 -3.35 2.41 31.38
CA ASN A 175 -4.67 1.94 31.78
C ASN A 175 -5.18 2.74 32.99
N PRO A 176 -6.21 3.59 32.84
CA PRO A 176 -6.76 4.42 33.92
C PRO A 176 -7.43 3.59 35.03
N PHE A 177 -7.87 2.37 34.73
CA PHE A 177 -8.41 1.44 35.72
C PHE A 177 -7.34 0.93 36.70
N SER A 178 -6.03 1.15 36.44
CA SER A 178 -4.95 0.79 37.36
C SER A 178 -5.13 1.42 38.75
N LYS A 179 -5.61 2.67 38.80
CA LYS A 179 -5.96 3.37 40.05
C LYS A 179 -7.16 2.76 40.77
N ILE A 180 -8.17 2.30 40.02
CA ILE A 180 -9.41 1.73 40.58
C ILE A 180 -9.14 0.35 41.21
N TYR A 181 -8.24 -0.42 40.62
CA TYR A 181 -7.88 -1.75 41.13
C TYR A 181 -6.65 -1.74 42.05
N GLY A 182 -6.12 -0.57 42.42
CA GLY A 182 -4.92 -0.44 43.27
C GLY A 182 -3.64 -1.03 42.64
N HIS A 183 -3.64 -1.27 41.33
CA HIS A 183 -2.51 -1.82 40.60
C HIS A 183 -1.59 -0.68 40.18
N HIS A 184 -0.61 -0.35 41.02
CA HIS A 184 0.54 0.44 40.59
C HIS A 184 1.64 -0.54 40.15
N PRO A 185 2.08 -0.53 38.88
CA PRO A 185 3.24 -1.32 38.50
C PRO A 185 4.44 -0.84 39.32
N GLU A 186 5.16 -1.78 39.95
CA GLU A 186 6.38 -1.48 40.72
C GLU A 186 7.45 -0.81 39.84
N ILE A 187 7.42 -1.09 38.54
CA ILE A 187 8.33 -0.52 37.55
C ILE A 187 7.60 0.52 36.73
N ASN A 188 8.05 1.76 36.85
CA ASN A 188 7.65 2.83 35.97
C ASN A 188 8.51 2.77 34.69
N LEU A 189 8.05 2.04 33.66
CA LEU A 189 8.80 1.90 32.40
C LEU A 189 9.07 3.26 31.74
N TRP A 190 8.22 4.26 31.97
CA TRP A 190 8.34 5.62 31.42
C TRP A 190 9.64 6.31 31.83
N GLU A 191 10.13 6.07 33.05
CA GLU A 191 11.39 6.67 33.55
C GLU A 191 12.63 5.97 33.00
N HIS A 192 12.46 4.77 32.45
CA HIS A 192 13.55 3.93 31.99
C HIS A 192 13.81 4.05 30.48
N LEU A 193 12.92 4.68 29.70
CA LEU A 193 13.05 4.80 28.23
C LEU A 193 14.37 5.46 27.79
N LYS A 194 14.86 6.45 28.55
CA LYS A 194 16.18 7.07 28.33
C LYS A 194 17.36 6.10 28.39
N THR A 195 17.16 4.90 28.95
CA THR A 195 18.19 3.88 29.13
C THR A 195 18.24 2.83 28.02
N PHE A 196 17.42 2.97 26.97
CA PHE A 196 17.36 2.05 25.83
C PHE A 196 18.26 2.56 24.70
N PRO A 197 19.49 2.04 24.52
CA PRO A 197 20.48 2.59 23.59
C PRO A 197 20.15 2.37 22.12
N ARG A 198 19.19 1.50 21.80
CA ARG A 198 18.82 1.11 20.42
C ARG A 198 17.36 1.40 20.08
N LEU A 199 16.65 2.16 20.91
CA LEU A 199 15.23 2.42 20.69
C LEU A 199 15.02 3.27 19.43
N GLU A 200 14.32 2.70 18.46
CA GLU A 200 13.96 3.32 17.17
C GLU A 200 12.45 3.50 17.04
N GLU A 201 11.63 2.69 17.73
CA GLU A 201 10.17 2.71 17.64
C GLU A 201 9.52 2.69 19.03
N LEU A 202 8.61 3.65 19.28
CA LEU A 202 7.81 3.72 20.50
C LEU A 202 6.32 3.62 20.17
N GLY A 203 5.68 2.55 20.65
CA GLY A 203 4.22 2.40 20.65
C GLY A 203 3.62 2.92 21.95
N VAL A 204 2.63 3.80 21.90
CA VAL A 204 1.91 4.30 23.09
C VAL A 204 0.42 4.01 22.92
N SER A 205 -0.21 3.36 23.89
CA SER A 205 -1.62 2.99 23.82
C SER A 205 -2.44 3.49 25.02
N TYR A 206 -3.59 4.12 24.76
CA TYR A 206 -4.51 4.68 25.77
C TYR A 206 -5.91 4.07 25.65
N LYS A 207 -6.62 3.93 26.78
CA LYS A 207 -7.96 3.32 26.88
C LYS A 207 -9.13 4.32 27.00
N ASP A 208 -8.88 5.47 27.62
CA ASP A 208 -9.88 6.50 27.92
C ASP A 208 -9.46 7.84 27.27
N ASP A 209 -10.26 8.90 27.45
CA ASP A 209 -10.22 10.28 26.89
C ASP A 209 -8.90 11.07 27.09
N GLY A 210 -7.77 10.41 26.88
CA GLY A 210 -6.45 11.00 26.89
C GLY A 210 -6.23 11.78 25.61
N PHE A 211 -5.72 12.99 25.77
CA PHE A 211 -5.34 13.83 24.64
C PHE A 211 -3.95 13.46 24.13
N LEU A 212 -3.66 13.82 22.88
CA LEU A 212 -2.35 13.58 22.28
C LEU A 212 -1.21 14.26 23.06
N TYR A 213 -1.49 15.42 23.67
CA TYR A 213 -0.51 16.13 24.51
C TYR A 213 -0.19 15.41 25.83
N GLU A 214 -1.01 14.45 26.29
CA GLU A 214 -0.62 13.59 27.41
C GLU A 214 0.52 12.65 27.03
N ALA A 215 0.74 12.40 25.73
CA ALA A 215 1.90 11.68 25.26
C ALA A 215 3.19 12.49 25.40
N ASP A 216 3.10 13.81 25.60
CA ASP A 216 4.28 14.69 25.65
C ASP A 216 5.25 14.30 26.76
N ALA A 217 4.72 13.96 27.94
CA ALA A 217 5.53 13.50 29.08
C ALA A 217 6.34 12.24 28.76
N PHE A 218 5.88 11.41 27.81
CA PHE A 218 6.57 10.20 27.37
C PHE A 218 7.62 10.51 26.30
N ILE A 219 7.25 11.36 25.35
CA ILE A 219 8.10 11.76 24.23
C ILE A 219 9.31 12.56 24.74
N ALA A 220 9.10 13.49 25.67
CA ALA A 220 10.16 14.31 26.26
C ALA A 220 11.21 13.49 27.03
N LYS A 221 10.90 12.24 27.42
CA LYS A 221 11.82 11.34 28.13
C LYS A 221 12.61 10.42 27.19
N CYS A 222 12.32 10.43 25.89
CA CYS A 222 13.08 9.70 24.89
C CYS A 222 14.29 10.55 24.45
N ILE A 223 15.51 10.01 24.53
CA ILE A 223 16.76 10.73 24.23
C ILE A 223 17.38 10.26 22.89
N ALA A 224 16.83 9.22 22.27
CA ALA A 224 17.41 8.59 21.08
C ALA A 224 17.27 9.49 19.83
N PRO A 225 18.32 9.64 19.00
CA PRO A 225 18.40 10.66 17.95
C PRO A 225 17.44 10.49 16.75
N ALA A 226 16.65 9.42 16.69
CA ALA A 226 15.56 9.26 15.73
C ALA A 226 14.56 8.22 16.23
N VAL A 227 13.35 8.63 16.62
CA VAL A 227 12.28 7.72 17.09
C VAL A 227 11.07 7.83 16.18
N ASN A 228 10.59 6.69 15.69
CA ASN A 228 9.27 6.52 15.09
C ASN A 228 8.26 6.34 16.23
N ILE A 229 7.28 7.23 16.32
CA ILE A 229 6.30 7.20 17.40
C ILE A 229 4.95 6.79 16.81
N HIS A 230 4.41 5.70 17.35
CA HIS A 230 3.08 5.20 17.05
C HIS A 230 2.20 5.44 18.27
N VAL A 231 1.29 6.41 18.17
CA VAL A 231 0.32 6.72 19.23
C VAL A 231 -1.03 6.15 18.86
N HIS A 232 -1.52 5.25 19.72
CA HIS A 232 -2.83 4.66 19.64
C HIS A 232 -3.71 5.20 20.77
N LEU A 233 -4.62 6.10 20.45
CA LEU A 233 -5.59 6.65 21.40
C LEU A 233 -6.94 5.94 21.26
N LYS A 234 -7.64 5.72 22.37
CA LYS A 234 -9.03 5.26 22.39
C LYS A 234 -9.77 5.98 23.49
N GLY A 235 -10.94 6.53 23.18
CA GLY A 235 -11.78 7.24 24.15
C GLY A 235 -13.00 7.86 23.49
N PHE A 236 -14.05 8.07 24.30
CA PHE A 236 -15.30 8.76 23.98
C PHE A 236 -15.29 10.09 24.74
N SER A 237 -14.72 11.16 24.19
CA SER A 237 -14.76 12.43 24.92
C SER A 237 -16.06 13.18 24.62
N GLU A 238 -17.08 12.94 25.43
CA GLU A 238 -18.13 13.93 25.64
C GLU A 238 -17.62 14.91 26.71
N PHE A 239 -17.17 16.08 26.23
CA PHE A 239 -16.92 17.31 27.00
C PHE A 239 -15.67 17.37 27.92
N LEU A 240 -15.14 18.60 27.99
CA LEU A 240 -14.10 19.12 28.90
C LEU A 240 -12.63 18.93 28.46
N SER A 241 -12.14 19.84 27.63
CA SER A 241 -10.70 20.16 27.59
C SER A 241 -10.42 21.33 28.54
N GLU A 242 -9.52 21.18 29.49
CA GLU A 242 -8.80 22.34 30.04
C GLU A 242 -8.03 23.05 28.89
N PRO A 243 -7.81 24.37 28.97
CA PRO A 243 -7.07 25.10 27.93
C PRO A 243 -5.62 24.61 27.84
N LEU A 244 -5.20 24.16 26.66
CA LEU A 244 -3.81 23.83 26.37
C LEU A 244 -2.99 25.13 26.28
N ASP A 245 -2.15 25.39 27.26
CA ASP A 245 -1.23 26.54 27.22
C ASP A 245 0.10 26.16 26.55
N LEU A 246 0.14 26.36 25.22
CA LEU A 246 1.34 26.14 24.39
C LEU A 246 2.54 26.98 24.85
N VAL A 247 2.35 28.08 25.60
CA VAL A 247 3.43 28.96 26.08
C VAL A 247 4.25 28.29 27.18
N THR A 248 3.64 27.37 27.94
CA THR A 248 4.32 26.61 29.01
C THR A 248 5.02 25.35 28.50
N MET A 249 4.73 24.92 27.26
CA MET A 249 5.30 23.71 26.68
C MET A 249 6.68 24.01 26.08
N THR A 250 7.70 23.28 26.51
CA THR A 250 9.03 23.35 25.87
C THR A 250 8.94 22.71 24.48
N PRO A 251 9.42 23.34 23.39
CA PRO A 251 9.49 22.72 22.06
C PRO A 251 10.25 21.39 22.15
N ALA A 252 9.80 20.33 21.46
CA ALA A 252 10.57 19.08 21.48
C ALA A 252 11.93 19.28 20.81
N GLN A 253 12.94 18.58 21.32
CA GLN A 253 14.14 18.35 20.55
C GLN A 253 13.79 17.54 19.27
N PRO A 254 14.45 17.81 18.13
CA PRO A 254 14.07 17.33 16.80
C PRO A 254 14.43 15.86 16.56
N GLN A 255 13.85 14.95 17.35
CA GLN A 255 14.16 13.50 17.30
C GLN A 255 13.04 12.65 16.68
N VAL A 256 11.82 13.19 16.51
CA VAL A 256 10.68 12.42 16.00
C VAL A 256 10.51 12.64 14.50
N LYS A 257 10.83 11.61 13.70
CA LYS A 257 10.71 11.65 12.24
C LYS A 257 9.37 11.16 11.72
N ARG A 258 8.72 10.26 12.45
CA ARG A 258 7.44 9.68 12.06
C ARG A 258 6.47 9.65 13.23
N LEU A 259 5.25 10.09 12.97
CA LEU A 259 4.15 10.08 13.90
C LEU A 259 2.95 9.40 13.24
N ASP A 260 2.54 8.26 13.76
CA ASP A 260 1.30 7.60 13.35
C ASP A 260 0.30 7.68 14.50
N VAL A 261 -0.85 8.31 14.25
CA VAL A 261 -1.93 8.52 15.22
C VAL A 261 -3.15 7.70 14.82
N ASP A 262 -3.58 6.79 15.68
CA ASP A 262 -4.84 6.05 15.55
C ASP A 262 -5.83 6.60 16.57
N ILE A 263 -6.83 7.36 16.09
CA ILE A 263 -7.76 8.15 16.89
C ILE A 263 -9.18 8.05 16.34
N PHE A 264 -10.14 8.22 17.25
CA PHE A 264 -11.55 8.30 16.93
C PHE A 264 -12.01 9.73 16.57
N ARG A 265 -11.46 10.75 17.24
CA ARG A 265 -11.77 12.18 17.03
C ARG A 265 -10.47 12.97 16.98
N PHE A 266 -10.38 13.97 16.11
CA PHE A 266 -9.21 14.83 15.96
C PHE A 266 -9.64 16.29 16.10
N ILE A 267 -9.15 16.98 17.13
CA ILE A 267 -9.52 18.39 17.39
C ILE A 267 -8.39 19.34 17.01
N VAL A 268 -8.71 20.63 16.83
CA VAL A 268 -7.74 21.70 16.49
C VAL A 268 -6.52 21.67 17.41
N LYS A 269 -6.75 21.50 18.71
CA LYS A 269 -5.69 21.51 19.72
C LYS A 269 -4.68 20.37 19.54
N ASP A 270 -5.11 19.21 19.04
CA ASP A 270 -4.19 18.11 18.75
C ASP A 270 -3.24 18.49 17.62
N LEU A 271 -3.75 19.19 16.61
CA LEU A 271 -2.96 19.67 15.49
C LEU A 271 -2.00 20.79 15.90
N ASP A 272 -2.48 21.82 16.62
CA ASP A 272 -1.62 22.91 17.09
C ASP A 272 -0.49 22.35 17.97
N TYR A 273 -0.79 21.36 18.81
CA TYR A 273 0.21 20.61 19.58
C TYR A 273 1.21 19.89 18.66
N ILE A 274 0.74 19.13 17.65
CA ILE A 274 1.63 18.42 16.72
C ILE A 274 2.56 19.39 15.99
N MET A 275 2.01 20.46 15.45
CA MET A 275 2.74 21.47 14.68
C MET A 275 3.80 22.17 15.53
N TYR A 276 3.45 22.50 16.77
CA TYR A 276 4.37 23.13 17.71
C TYR A 276 5.47 22.17 18.18
N LYS A 277 5.11 20.92 18.48
CA LYS A 277 5.99 19.97 19.14
C LYS A 277 6.89 19.20 18.17
N PHE A 278 6.38 18.76 17.03
CA PHE A 278 7.09 17.88 16.09
C PHE A 278 7.60 18.62 14.85
N THR A 279 8.47 19.60 15.05
CA THR A 279 9.02 20.43 13.96
C THR A 279 9.95 19.67 13.00
N GLY A 280 10.50 18.52 13.43
CA GLY A 280 11.36 17.65 12.61
C GLY A 280 10.61 16.49 11.91
N LEU A 281 9.29 16.53 11.87
CA LEU A 281 8.47 15.44 11.36
C LEU A 281 8.66 15.28 9.84
N GLU A 282 9.04 14.09 9.40
CA GLU A 282 9.12 13.73 7.97
C GLU A 282 7.85 13.00 7.50
N SER A 283 7.20 12.25 8.41
CA SER A 283 6.02 11.44 8.09
C SER A 283 4.93 11.58 9.16
N PHE A 284 3.71 11.91 8.74
CA PHE A 284 2.54 11.98 9.61
C PHE A 284 1.39 11.12 9.09
N SER A 285 0.81 10.28 9.95
CA SER A 285 -0.38 9.52 9.62
C SER A 285 -1.47 9.72 10.64
N ILE A 286 -2.71 9.88 10.18
CA ILE A 286 -3.93 9.85 11.00
C ILE A 286 -4.83 8.74 10.48
N LYS A 287 -5.25 7.83 11.37
CA LYS A 287 -6.14 6.72 11.03
C LYS A 287 -7.20 6.47 12.09
N ASN A 288 -8.26 5.78 11.70
CA ASN A 288 -9.18 5.11 12.61
C ASN A 288 -9.25 3.63 12.20
N THR A 289 -8.43 2.78 12.83
CA THR A 289 -8.27 1.37 12.41
C THR A 289 -9.24 0.41 13.09
N ARG A 290 -9.98 0.84 14.12
CA ARG A 290 -10.65 -0.09 15.04
C ARG A 290 -12.15 0.02 15.15
N ASP A 291 -12.77 1.02 14.56
CA ASP A 291 -14.22 1.06 14.65
C ASP A 291 -14.89 0.06 13.70
N GLN A 292 -15.49 -0.98 14.29
CA GLN A 292 -16.36 -1.93 13.59
C GLN A 292 -17.64 -1.25 13.09
N ARG A 293 -17.99 -0.08 13.65
CA ARG A 293 -19.10 0.79 13.23
C ARG A 293 -18.67 1.87 12.23
N ASN A 294 -17.42 1.82 11.74
CA ASN A 294 -16.91 2.72 10.70
C ASN A 294 -17.00 4.24 11.00
N GLU A 295 -17.23 4.66 12.24
CA GLU A 295 -17.42 6.06 12.60
C GLU A 295 -16.21 6.91 12.16
N PHE A 296 -16.51 8.07 11.57
CA PHE A 296 -15.52 8.96 10.99
C PHE A 296 -14.73 9.72 12.05
N ILE A 297 -13.50 10.11 11.69
CA ILE A 297 -12.77 11.10 12.47
C ILE A 297 -13.47 12.44 12.28
N LEU A 298 -14.23 12.86 13.30
CA LEU A 298 -14.91 14.15 13.32
C LEU A 298 -13.91 15.25 13.67
N ILE A 299 -13.72 16.20 12.75
CA ILE A 299 -13.04 17.45 13.06
C ILE A 299 -14.06 18.42 13.65
N GLN A 300 -13.83 18.86 14.89
CA GLN A 300 -14.63 19.90 15.50
C GLN A 300 -13.85 21.23 15.57
N PRO A 301 -14.24 22.23 14.77
CA PRO A 301 -13.64 23.56 14.83
C PRO A 301 -14.15 24.35 16.03
N GLU A 302 -13.26 25.08 16.70
CA GLU A 302 -13.67 26.17 17.58
C GLU A 302 -14.13 27.36 16.71
N GLY A 303 -15.34 27.88 16.92
CA GLY A 303 -15.85 29.05 16.19
C GLY A 303 -16.57 28.76 14.85
N GLY A 304 -17.07 27.55 14.63
CA GLY A 304 -17.89 27.21 13.46
C GLY A 304 -17.10 27.15 12.13
N ASN A 305 -17.73 27.49 11.01
CA ASN A 305 -17.14 27.33 9.67
C ASN A 305 -15.86 28.15 9.43
N ALA A 306 -15.76 29.35 10.02
CA ALA A 306 -14.57 30.20 9.87
C ALA A 306 -13.34 29.61 10.60
N GLY A 307 -13.55 29.04 11.79
CA GLY A 307 -12.50 28.33 12.53
C GLY A 307 -12.03 27.06 11.82
N LEU A 308 -12.93 26.36 11.12
CA LEU A 308 -12.59 25.19 10.31
C LEU A 308 -11.67 25.53 9.14
N LEU A 309 -11.97 26.59 8.40
CA LEU A 309 -11.15 27.02 7.26
C LEU A 309 -9.74 27.45 7.71
N HIS A 310 -9.65 28.23 8.79
CA HIS A 310 -8.37 28.65 9.34
C HIS A 310 -7.52 27.46 9.84
N MET A 311 -8.14 26.49 10.51
CA MET A 311 -7.50 25.24 10.92
C MET A 311 -6.98 24.44 9.73
N CYS A 312 -7.82 24.25 8.70
CA CYS A 312 -7.44 23.59 7.46
C CYS A 312 -6.23 24.26 6.82
N LEU A 313 -6.20 25.59 6.69
CA LEU A 313 -5.06 26.31 6.11
C LEU A 313 -3.77 26.12 6.92
N LYS A 314 -3.84 26.20 8.26
CA LYS A 314 -2.69 25.93 9.14
C LYS A 314 -2.20 24.49 8.99
N LEU A 315 -3.12 23.52 9.02
CA LEU A 315 -2.84 22.11 8.78
C LEU A 315 -2.08 21.96 7.48
N PHE A 316 -2.62 22.52 6.39
CA PHE A 316 -2.05 22.25 5.08
C PHE A 316 -0.68 22.90 4.87
N GLN A 317 -0.45 24.09 5.43
CA GLN A 317 0.89 24.68 5.45
C GLN A 317 1.90 23.78 6.16
N PHE A 318 1.52 23.16 7.27
CA PHE A 318 2.34 22.17 7.95
C PHE A 318 2.55 20.91 7.11
N LEU A 319 1.48 20.37 6.52
CA LEU A 319 1.53 19.12 5.74
C LEU A 319 2.42 19.21 4.49
N VAL A 320 2.50 20.36 3.83
CA VAL A 320 3.38 20.57 2.65
C VAL A 320 4.87 20.44 3.00
N SER A 321 5.25 20.64 4.27
CA SER A 321 6.63 20.43 4.71
C SER A 321 7.00 18.95 4.93
N LEU A 322 6.00 18.07 5.02
CA LEU A 322 6.21 16.66 5.31
C LEU A 322 6.55 15.87 4.04
N LYS A 323 7.48 14.94 4.15
CA LYS A 323 7.75 13.98 3.07
C LYS A 323 6.61 12.97 2.89
N ARG A 324 5.84 12.70 3.95
CA ARG A 324 4.71 11.78 3.87
C ARG A 324 3.58 12.24 4.76
N PHE A 325 2.38 12.31 4.18
CA PHE A 325 1.14 12.50 4.90
C PHE A 325 0.13 11.43 4.49
N MET A 326 -0.52 10.81 5.46
CA MET A 326 -1.60 9.88 5.18
C MET A 326 -2.75 10.11 6.14
N VAL A 327 -3.95 10.27 5.58
CA VAL A 327 -5.17 10.38 6.36
C VAL A 327 -6.21 9.41 5.83
N SER A 328 -6.81 8.64 6.75
CA SER A 328 -7.87 7.69 6.43
C SER A 328 -9.11 7.98 7.28
N LYS A 329 -10.30 7.93 6.66
CA LYS A 329 -11.61 8.10 7.32
C LYS A 329 -11.79 9.46 8.02
N LEU A 330 -11.25 10.52 7.45
CA LEU A 330 -11.47 11.87 7.95
C LEU A 330 -12.74 12.45 7.34
N TRP A 331 -13.68 12.87 8.17
CA TRP A 331 -14.92 13.51 7.71
C TRP A 331 -14.80 15.02 7.84
N PHE A 332 -14.87 15.68 6.68
CA PHE A 332 -15.03 17.12 6.59
C PHE A 332 -16.45 17.39 6.11
N PRO A 333 -17.37 17.85 6.97
CA PRO A 333 -18.64 18.37 6.47
C PRO A 333 -18.34 19.56 5.56
N SER A 334 -18.65 19.45 4.26
CA SER A 334 -18.65 20.55 3.27
C SER A 334 -17.30 21.16 2.82
N PHE A 335 -16.13 20.66 3.26
CA PHE A 335 -14.83 21.33 2.98
C PHE A 335 -13.77 20.50 2.25
N ASN A 336 -14.05 19.26 1.84
CA ASN A 336 -13.09 18.44 1.06
C ASN A 336 -12.59 19.18 -0.19
N ILE A 337 -13.45 19.95 -0.87
CA ILE A 337 -13.07 20.79 -2.02
C ILE A 337 -12.05 21.87 -1.65
N GLY A 338 -12.15 22.47 -0.46
CA GLY A 338 -11.20 23.49 0.00
C GLY A 338 -9.81 22.91 0.22
N LEU A 339 -9.74 21.70 0.80
CA LEU A 339 -8.51 20.92 0.93
C LEU A 339 -7.87 20.63 -0.44
N PHE A 340 -8.67 20.14 -1.39
CA PHE A 340 -8.20 19.85 -2.75
C PHE A 340 -7.78 21.10 -3.51
N SER A 341 -8.49 22.22 -3.32
CA SER A 341 -8.15 23.53 -3.89
C SER A 341 -6.82 24.04 -3.36
N PHE A 342 -6.56 23.91 -2.05
CA PHE A 342 -5.26 24.23 -1.48
C PHE A 342 -4.15 23.43 -2.17
N TRP A 343 -4.26 22.09 -2.20
CA TRP A 343 -3.23 21.24 -2.81
C TRP A 343 -3.04 21.48 -4.31
N ALA A 344 -4.10 21.80 -5.04
CA ALA A 344 -4.00 22.16 -6.45
C ALA A 344 -3.16 23.41 -6.71
N GLN A 345 -3.05 24.31 -5.74
CA GLN A 345 -2.23 25.53 -5.82
C GLN A 345 -0.75 25.30 -5.47
N HIS A 346 -0.36 24.08 -5.06
CA HIS A 346 1.03 23.78 -4.71
C HIS A 346 1.82 23.17 -5.88
N PRO A 347 2.90 23.83 -6.35
CA PRO A 347 3.63 23.42 -7.56
C PRO A 347 4.45 22.13 -7.41
N GLN A 348 4.61 21.63 -6.19
CA GLN A 348 5.39 20.44 -5.88
C GLN A 348 4.62 19.14 -6.21
N LEU A 349 3.30 19.22 -6.36
CA LEU A 349 2.46 18.08 -6.73
C LEU A 349 2.61 17.76 -8.22
N LYS A 350 3.17 16.57 -8.53
CA LYS A 350 3.40 16.10 -9.90
C LYS A 350 2.58 14.88 -10.27
N ALA A 351 2.02 14.18 -9.29
CA ALA A 351 1.19 13.02 -9.55
C ALA A 351 -0.12 13.05 -8.75
N LEU A 352 -1.20 12.66 -9.41
CA LEU A 352 -2.52 12.59 -8.82
C LEU A 352 -3.14 11.24 -9.11
N THR A 353 -3.58 10.54 -8.08
CA THR A 353 -4.42 9.35 -8.18
C THR A 353 -5.79 9.71 -7.67
N ILE A 354 -6.83 9.48 -8.45
CA ILE A 354 -8.21 9.57 -8.00
C ILE A 354 -8.78 8.16 -8.10
N SER A 355 -9.13 7.61 -6.95
CA SER A 355 -9.48 6.21 -6.74
C SER A 355 -10.80 6.07 -5.96
N LYS A 356 -11.33 4.85 -5.90
CA LYS A 356 -12.57 4.53 -5.19
C LYS A 356 -12.47 3.22 -4.40
N CYS A 357 -11.79 3.19 -3.26
CA CYS A 357 -11.87 2.04 -2.35
C CYS A 357 -13.18 2.13 -1.56
N SER A 358 -14.01 1.09 -1.64
CA SER A 358 -15.07 0.85 -0.66
C SER A 358 -14.94 -0.55 -0.08
N MET A 359 -15.31 -0.70 1.19
CA MET A 359 -16.23 -1.80 1.52
C MET A 359 -17.48 -1.33 2.26
N PHE A 360 -17.49 -0.33 3.16
CA PHE A 360 -18.71 0.35 3.63
C PHE A 360 -18.43 1.76 4.19
N GLU A 361 -19.50 2.55 4.21
CA GLU A 361 -19.74 3.96 4.62
C GLU A 361 -19.53 5.06 3.58
N ALA A 362 -20.67 5.43 2.98
CA ALA A 362 -20.88 6.62 2.18
C ALA A 362 -20.37 7.85 2.95
N GLU A 363 -19.59 8.71 2.28
CA GLU A 363 -19.03 9.98 2.78
C GLU A 363 -17.59 9.97 3.33
N ALA A 364 -16.83 8.86 3.24
CA ALA A 364 -15.39 8.89 3.53
C ALA A 364 -14.57 9.47 2.37
N ALA A 365 -13.62 10.36 2.69
CA ALA A 365 -12.49 10.66 1.82
C ALA A 365 -11.21 10.05 2.41
N TYR A 366 -10.42 9.37 1.58
CA TYR A 366 -9.06 8.99 1.94
C TYR A 366 -8.10 9.86 1.14
N MET A 367 -7.09 10.39 1.81
CA MET A 367 -6.08 11.22 1.17
C MET A 367 -4.70 10.78 1.62
N THR A 368 -3.84 10.50 0.65
CA THR A 368 -2.43 10.21 0.90
C THR A 368 -1.59 11.15 0.07
N VAL A 369 -0.63 11.84 0.67
CA VAL A 369 0.34 12.70 -0.02
C VAL A 369 1.74 12.16 0.26
N LEU A 370 2.49 11.82 -0.78
CA LEU A 370 3.81 11.20 -0.71
C LEU A 370 4.82 12.03 -1.48
N SER A 371 5.87 12.50 -0.83
CA SER A 371 7.09 12.96 -1.49
C SER A 371 7.95 11.76 -1.86
N ARG A 372 8.50 11.75 -3.08
CA ARG A 372 9.45 10.72 -3.53
C ARG A 372 10.89 11.18 -3.34
N ASP A 373 11.56 10.73 -2.29
CA ASP A 373 13.00 10.93 -2.14
C ASP A 373 13.81 9.85 -2.89
N LYS A 374 14.99 10.24 -3.41
CA LYS A 374 16.00 9.29 -3.90
C LYS A 374 16.34 8.29 -2.79
N GLY A 375 15.94 7.03 -2.96
CA GLY A 375 16.56 5.91 -2.24
C GLY A 375 15.72 5.18 -1.18
N ALA A 376 14.44 5.50 -0.96
CA ALA A 376 13.60 4.66 -0.11
C ALA A 376 12.89 3.59 -0.94
N GLY A 377 13.39 2.34 -0.89
CA GLY A 377 12.81 1.15 -1.51
C GLY A 377 11.46 0.70 -0.92
N PHE A 378 10.57 1.64 -0.61
CA PHE A 378 9.25 1.36 -0.06
C PHE A 378 8.21 1.30 -1.20
N LYS A 379 8.07 0.13 -1.84
CA LYS A 379 7.02 -0.12 -2.84
C LYS A 379 5.68 -0.37 -2.14
N LEU A 380 5.01 0.71 -1.73
CA LEU A 380 3.61 0.64 -1.31
C LEU A 380 2.72 0.71 -2.55
N THR A 381 2.74 -0.35 -3.37
CA THR A 381 1.91 -0.52 -4.60
C THR A 381 1.58 0.83 -5.26
N SER A 382 2.61 1.60 -5.60
CA SER A 382 2.45 2.84 -6.33
C SER A 382 2.26 2.45 -7.79
N ASP A 383 1.05 2.64 -8.31
CA ASP A 383 0.75 2.38 -9.73
C ASP A 383 1.66 3.20 -10.67
N PHE A 384 2.35 4.22 -10.13
CA PHE A 384 3.43 4.95 -10.78
C PHE A 384 4.82 4.50 -10.28
N GLU A 385 5.65 3.94 -11.15
CA GLU A 385 7.05 3.65 -10.81
C GLU A 385 8.02 4.80 -11.19
N ASP A 386 7.61 5.75 -12.03
CA ASP A 386 8.52 6.65 -12.78
C ASP A 386 8.50 8.15 -12.38
N ILE A 387 7.96 8.50 -11.21
CA ILE A 387 7.90 9.92 -10.81
C ILE A 387 9.29 10.40 -10.33
N LYS A 388 9.71 11.58 -10.81
CA LYS A 388 10.99 12.24 -10.48
C LYS A 388 11.16 12.47 -8.98
N ASP A 389 12.40 12.45 -8.53
CA ASP A 389 12.76 12.70 -7.14
C ASP A 389 12.40 14.13 -6.68
N GLY A 390 11.98 14.27 -5.42
CA GLY A 390 11.49 15.51 -4.81
C GLY A 390 10.06 15.90 -5.21
N ALA A 391 9.36 15.07 -5.98
CA ALA A 391 8.00 15.33 -6.41
C ALA A 391 6.97 14.69 -5.47
N TYR A 392 5.80 15.33 -5.37
CA TYR A 392 4.69 14.82 -4.58
C TYR A 392 3.68 14.05 -5.43
N GLU A 393 3.14 12.99 -4.85
CA GLU A 393 2.02 12.17 -5.31
C GLU A 393 0.86 12.30 -4.33
N MET A 394 -0.33 12.62 -4.82
CA MET A 394 -1.54 12.69 -4.03
C MET A 394 -2.50 11.59 -4.48
N LYS A 395 -2.91 10.71 -3.56
CA LYS A 395 -3.96 9.72 -3.78
C LYS A 395 -5.23 10.16 -3.07
N LEU A 396 -6.29 10.30 -3.84
CA LEU A 396 -7.62 10.67 -3.41
C LEU A 396 -8.53 9.46 -3.56
N ASP A 397 -9.29 9.20 -2.54
CA ASP A 397 -10.33 8.19 -2.56
C ASP A 397 -11.68 8.85 -2.29
N LEU A 398 -12.60 8.75 -3.25
CA LEU A 398 -13.84 9.50 -3.26
C LEU A 398 -15.04 8.57 -3.08
N ASN A 399 -15.60 8.49 -1.86
CA ASN A 399 -16.84 7.76 -1.60
C ASN A 399 -18.04 8.71 -1.44
N HIS A 400 -18.72 9.07 -2.54
CA HIS A 400 -19.82 10.05 -2.51
C HIS A 400 -21.07 9.56 -3.27
N PHE A 401 -22.28 9.89 -2.75
CA PHE A 401 -23.58 9.57 -3.37
C PHE A 401 -23.76 10.19 -4.76
N ASN A 402 -22.97 11.22 -5.08
CA ASN A 402 -22.86 11.83 -6.41
C ASN A 402 -21.40 11.85 -6.88
N PHE A 403 -20.85 10.65 -7.14
CA PHE A 403 -19.45 10.48 -7.55
C PHE A 403 -19.10 11.33 -8.78
N ALA A 404 -19.95 11.33 -9.82
CA ALA A 404 -19.67 12.01 -11.08
C ALA A 404 -19.45 13.52 -10.89
N LEU A 405 -20.34 14.19 -10.13
CA LEU A 405 -20.20 15.61 -9.82
C LEU A 405 -18.91 15.87 -9.04
N TYR A 406 -18.69 15.12 -7.96
CA TYR A 406 -17.56 15.33 -7.08
C TYR A 406 -16.22 15.10 -7.81
N TYR A 407 -16.14 14.00 -8.55
CA TYR A 407 -15.02 13.65 -9.41
C TYR A 407 -14.70 14.75 -10.43
N SER A 408 -15.72 15.31 -11.09
CA SER A 408 -15.54 16.40 -12.07
C SER A 408 -15.00 17.68 -11.42
N GLN A 409 -15.45 18.00 -10.20
CA GLN A 409 -14.94 19.14 -9.45
C GLN A 409 -13.47 18.96 -9.08
N ILE A 410 -13.06 17.74 -8.70
CA ILE A 410 -11.64 17.46 -8.41
C ILE A 410 -10.78 17.63 -9.66
N LEU A 411 -11.21 17.08 -10.79
CA LEU A 411 -10.49 17.25 -12.06
C LEU A 411 -10.37 18.72 -12.45
N GLU A 412 -11.38 19.53 -12.18
CA GLU A 412 -11.35 20.98 -12.45
C GLU A 412 -10.39 21.73 -11.51
N LEU A 413 -10.27 21.32 -10.24
CA LEU A 413 -9.34 21.95 -9.29
C LEU A 413 -7.89 21.73 -9.69
N PHE A 414 -7.52 20.50 -10.06
CA PHE A 414 -6.13 20.12 -10.36
C PHE A 414 -5.70 20.35 -11.81
N LYS A 415 -6.56 20.98 -12.63
CA LYS A 415 -6.21 21.30 -14.02
C LYS A 415 -5.00 22.24 -14.08
N GLY A 416 -4.18 22.09 -15.11
CA GLY A 416 -3.03 22.96 -15.35
C GLY A 416 -1.74 22.22 -15.70
N ASN A 417 -0.61 22.82 -15.32
CA ASN A 417 0.72 22.48 -15.86
C ASN A 417 1.65 21.83 -14.83
N THR A 418 1.13 21.47 -13.64
CA THR A 418 1.93 20.88 -12.56
C THR A 418 1.91 19.36 -12.63
N ILE A 419 0.73 18.77 -12.86
CA ILE A 419 0.53 17.32 -12.89
C ILE A 419 1.15 16.69 -14.14
N GLU A 420 2.18 15.87 -13.93
CA GLU A 420 2.89 15.09 -14.95
C GLU A 420 2.29 13.67 -15.09
N ALA A 421 1.70 13.11 -14.03
CA ALA A 421 1.11 11.78 -14.01
C ALA A 421 -0.30 11.75 -13.38
N LEU A 422 -1.25 11.03 -14.01
CA LEU A 422 -2.64 10.89 -13.51
C LEU A 422 -3.12 9.45 -13.56
N CYS A 423 -3.71 8.96 -12.46
CA CYS A 423 -4.31 7.63 -12.36
C CYS A 423 -5.76 7.78 -11.97
N LEU A 424 -6.64 7.25 -12.80
CA LEU A 424 -8.09 7.33 -12.64
C LEU A 424 -8.60 5.90 -12.45
N CYS A 425 -9.18 5.59 -11.28
CA CYS A 425 -9.45 4.21 -10.90
C CYS A 425 -10.80 4.04 -10.17
N ASP A 426 -11.59 3.03 -10.55
CA ASP A 426 -12.72 2.55 -9.73
C ASP A 426 -12.34 1.23 -9.03
N ILE A 427 -12.07 1.24 -7.72
CA ILE A 427 -11.58 0.05 -6.98
C ILE A 427 -12.75 -0.78 -6.42
N THR A 428 -14.01 -0.38 -6.61
CA THR A 428 -15.13 -1.08 -5.98
C THR A 428 -15.37 -2.46 -6.56
N ALA A 429 -15.32 -3.49 -5.70
CA ALA A 429 -15.63 -4.88 -6.05
C ALA A 429 -17.12 -5.21 -5.90
N THR A 430 -17.88 -4.36 -5.19
CA THR A 430 -19.27 -4.59 -4.81
C THR A 430 -20.03 -3.28 -4.70
N GLY A 431 -21.05 -3.10 -5.53
CA GLY A 431 -22.05 -2.04 -5.43
C GLY A 431 -23.28 -2.40 -6.29
N PRO A 432 -24.40 -1.66 -6.18
CA PRO A 432 -25.51 -1.83 -7.10
C PRO A 432 -25.03 -1.65 -8.55
N ALA A 433 -25.34 -2.60 -9.43
CA ALA A 433 -24.82 -2.67 -10.79
C ALA A 433 -25.00 -1.35 -11.59
N ASP A 434 -26.14 -0.68 -11.42
CA ASP A 434 -26.44 0.58 -12.10
C ASP A 434 -25.49 1.71 -11.67
N THR A 435 -25.29 1.86 -10.35
CA THR A 435 -24.37 2.87 -9.80
C THR A 435 -22.91 2.58 -10.16
N GLU A 436 -22.56 1.31 -10.35
CA GLU A 436 -21.23 0.89 -10.78
C GLU A 436 -20.98 1.27 -12.23
N SER A 437 -21.94 0.98 -13.11
CA SER A 437 -21.85 1.34 -14.53
C SER A 437 -21.66 2.84 -14.74
N GLU A 438 -22.42 3.68 -14.03
CA GLU A 438 -22.30 5.14 -14.12
C GLU A 438 -20.93 5.65 -13.67
N ARG A 439 -20.40 5.17 -12.54
CA ARG A 439 -19.08 5.58 -12.06
C ARG A 439 -17.97 5.21 -13.02
N ARG A 440 -17.96 3.95 -13.49
CA ARG A 440 -16.98 3.48 -14.48
C ARG A 440 -17.05 4.30 -15.76
N LYS A 441 -18.25 4.72 -16.17
CA LYS A 441 -18.47 5.61 -17.32
C LYS A 441 -17.94 7.02 -17.07
N SER A 442 -18.17 7.60 -15.89
CA SER A 442 -17.61 8.91 -15.51
C SER A 442 -16.07 8.91 -15.56
N VAL A 443 -15.44 7.87 -15.00
CA VAL A 443 -13.98 7.70 -15.06
C VAL A 443 -13.52 7.58 -16.52
N GLY A 444 -14.11 6.67 -17.28
CA GLY A 444 -13.69 6.40 -18.66
C GLY A 444 -13.84 7.58 -19.60
N ASN A 445 -14.90 8.37 -19.45
CA ASN A 445 -15.18 9.52 -20.32
C ASN A 445 -14.36 10.77 -19.97
N SER A 446 -13.72 10.79 -18.81
CA SER A 446 -12.93 11.95 -18.37
C SER A 446 -11.57 12.09 -19.04
N LEU A 447 -11.10 11.05 -19.74
CA LEU A 447 -9.81 11.09 -20.44
C LEU A 447 -9.72 12.25 -21.44
N GLY A 448 -10.81 12.52 -22.18
CA GLY A 448 -10.85 13.63 -23.12
C GLY A 448 -10.64 14.99 -22.44
N TYR A 449 -11.37 15.22 -21.34
CA TYR A 449 -11.19 16.41 -20.50
C TYR A 449 -9.76 16.52 -19.96
N VAL A 450 -9.17 15.41 -19.48
CA VAL A 450 -7.80 15.41 -18.96
C VAL A 450 -6.80 15.82 -20.03
N ILE A 451 -6.91 15.28 -21.25
CA ILE A 451 -6.02 15.62 -22.36
C ILE A 451 -6.10 17.11 -22.68
N ASP A 452 -7.29 17.71 -22.57
CA ASP A 452 -7.50 19.12 -22.87
C ASP A 452 -6.96 20.08 -21.80
N HIS A 453 -7.01 19.68 -20.54
CA HIS A 453 -6.80 20.62 -19.43
C HIS A 453 -5.51 20.36 -18.64
N TYR A 454 -4.83 19.23 -18.85
CA TYR A 454 -3.60 18.85 -18.15
C TYR A 454 -2.42 18.91 -19.12
N THR A 455 -1.78 20.07 -19.25
CA THR A 455 -0.80 20.29 -20.33
C THR A 455 0.55 19.62 -20.07
N ALA A 456 0.93 19.44 -18.80
CA ALA A 456 2.19 18.78 -18.42
C ALA A 456 2.09 17.25 -18.36
N ILE A 457 0.87 16.70 -18.44
CA ILE A 457 0.68 15.26 -18.30
C ILE A 457 1.35 14.50 -19.43
N ASN A 458 2.13 13.49 -19.06
CA ASN A 458 2.77 12.58 -20.00
C ASN A 458 2.49 11.11 -19.65
N ASP A 459 1.95 10.82 -18.46
CA ASP A 459 1.64 9.48 -17.99
C ASP A 459 0.18 9.41 -17.50
N ILE A 460 -0.62 8.59 -18.16
CA ILE A 460 -2.03 8.39 -17.83
C ILE A 460 -2.29 6.91 -17.58
N GLN A 461 -2.97 6.62 -16.47
CA GLN A 461 -3.47 5.29 -16.16
C GLN A 461 -4.97 5.34 -15.89
N ILE A 462 -5.71 4.43 -16.50
CA ILE A 462 -7.15 4.29 -16.32
C ILE A 462 -7.44 2.85 -15.94
N HIS A 463 -8.00 2.66 -14.77
CA HIS A 463 -8.25 1.36 -14.17
C HIS A 463 -9.75 1.16 -13.95
N ARG A 464 -10.27 -0.01 -14.34
CA ARG A 464 -11.66 -0.43 -14.09
C ARG A 464 -12.71 0.57 -14.58
N ALA A 465 -12.52 1.11 -15.78
CA ALA A 465 -13.40 2.13 -16.36
C ALA A 465 -14.14 1.62 -17.60
N ASN A 466 -15.27 2.25 -17.92
CA ASN A 466 -16.03 2.02 -19.15
C ASN A 466 -15.86 3.23 -20.08
N CYS A 467 -14.90 3.14 -20.99
CA CYS A 467 -14.55 4.20 -21.92
C CYS A 467 -15.47 4.16 -23.15
N HIS A 468 -16.53 4.97 -23.11
CA HIS A 468 -17.44 5.11 -24.23
C HIS A 468 -16.94 6.18 -25.19
N THR A 469 -16.58 7.35 -24.67
CA THR A 469 -16.11 8.48 -25.47
C THR A 469 -14.81 9.05 -24.92
N MET A 470 -13.91 9.47 -25.80
CA MET A 470 -12.63 10.11 -25.46
C MET A 470 -12.41 11.33 -26.35
N ASN A 471 -13.41 12.21 -26.42
CA ASN A 471 -13.32 13.44 -27.20
C ASN A 471 -12.42 14.44 -26.48
N ALA A 472 -11.32 14.83 -27.12
CA ALA A 472 -10.49 15.95 -26.71
C ALA A 472 -10.39 16.95 -27.87
N HIS A 473 -10.41 18.24 -27.55
CA HIS A 473 -10.30 19.34 -28.50
C HIS A 473 -8.84 19.71 -28.83
N THR A 474 -7.92 19.36 -27.94
CA THR A 474 -6.48 19.58 -28.09
C THR A 474 -5.94 18.70 -29.20
N VAL A 475 -5.01 19.25 -29.98
CA VAL A 475 -4.38 18.55 -31.10
C VAL A 475 -2.91 18.34 -30.79
N LYS A 476 -2.41 17.12 -31.04
CA LYS A 476 -0.99 16.72 -30.95
C LYS A 476 -0.40 16.58 -29.54
N LYS A 477 -1.18 16.09 -28.58
CA LYS A 477 -0.62 15.69 -27.29
C LYS A 477 0.39 14.54 -27.47
N GLN A 478 1.50 14.59 -26.74
CA GLN A 478 2.48 13.50 -26.68
C GLN A 478 2.47 12.89 -25.27
N LEU A 479 2.30 11.56 -25.21
CA LEU A 479 2.29 10.81 -23.97
C LEU A 479 3.51 9.89 -23.93
N GLN A 480 4.17 9.84 -22.78
CA GLN A 480 5.15 8.80 -22.47
C GLN A 480 4.44 7.47 -22.22
N ARG A 481 3.34 7.49 -21.45
CA ARG A 481 2.62 6.27 -21.10
C ARG A 481 1.11 6.48 -21.08
N LEU A 482 0.39 5.53 -21.67
CA LEU A 482 -1.07 5.41 -21.55
C LEU A 482 -1.40 3.96 -21.21
N THR A 483 -2.00 3.73 -20.05
CA THR A 483 -2.36 2.39 -19.56
C THR A 483 -3.85 2.28 -19.33
N PHE A 484 -4.45 1.25 -19.91
CA PHE A 484 -5.80 0.80 -19.57
C PHE A 484 -5.70 -0.53 -18.86
N LYS A 485 -6.28 -0.65 -17.66
CA LYS A 485 -6.27 -1.87 -16.86
C LYS A 485 -7.68 -2.24 -16.46
N GLN A 486 -8.13 -3.46 -16.76
CA GLN A 486 -9.47 -3.94 -16.42
C GLN A 486 -10.59 -3.03 -16.96
N CYS A 487 -10.37 -2.39 -18.11
CA CYS A 487 -11.30 -1.43 -18.71
C CYS A 487 -12.16 -2.06 -19.80
N SER A 488 -13.35 -1.52 -20.00
CA SER A 488 -14.17 -1.76 -21.20
C SER A 488 -14.01 -0.58 -22.15
N ILE A 489 -13.58 -0.80 -23.39
CA ILE A 489 -13.34 0.28 -24.36
C ILE A 489 -14.22 0.09 -25.59
N HIS A 490 -14.99 1.12 -25.94
CA HIS A 490 -15.72 1.12 -27.20
C HIS A 490 -14.77 1.41 -28.38
N PRO A 491 -14.92 0.73 -29.54
CA PRO A 491 -14.01 0.90 -30.68
C PRO A 491 -13.84 2.34 -31.18
N HIS A 492 -14.89 3.17 -31.07
CA HIS A 492 -14.83 4.57 -31.50
C HIS A 492 -14.06 5.48 -30.52
N ALA A 493 -13.90 5.08 -29.26
CA ALA A 493 -13.20 5.86 -28.24
C ALA A 493 -11.71 6.04 -28.58
N LEU A 494 -11.02 4.96 -28.99
CA LEU A 494 -9.62 5.03 -29.41
C LEU A 494 -9.45 5.87 -30.68
N ARG A 495 -10.43 5.83 -31.58
CA ARG A 495 -10.44 6.66 -32.79
C ARG A 495 -10.57 8.15 -32.47
N GLN A 496 -11.42 8.51 -31.50
CA GLN A 496 -11.55 9.87 -30.99
C GLN A 496 -10.23 10.33 -30.36
N LEU A 497 -9.65 9.50 -29.48
CA LEU A 497 -8.36 9.76 -28.84
C LEU A 497 -7.24 10.01 -29.84
N SER A 498 -7.26 9.28 -30.97
CA SER A 498 -6.26 9.43 -32.02
C SER A 498 -6.23 10.81 -32.67
N GLY A 499 -7.38 11.49 -32.73
CA GLY A 499 -7.45 12.87 -33.21
C GLY A 499 -6.69 13.87 -32.34
N SER A 500 -6.49 13.54 -31.07
CA SER A 500 -5.96 14.45 -30.06
C SER A 500 -4.55 14.10 -29.61
N VAL A 501 -4.17 12.82 -29.69
CA VAL A 501 -2.86 12.31 -29.27
C VAL A 501 -2.03 11.93 -30.50
N GLU A 502 -0.96 12.70 -30.75
CA GLU A 502 -0.06 12.46 -31.89
C GLU A 502 0.89 11.30 -31.61
N ARG A 503 1.36 11.14 -30.37
CA ARG A 503 2.36 10.13 -30.03
C ARG A 503 2.14 9.53 -28.65
N ILE A 504 2.29 8.22 -28.56
CA ILE A 504 2.33 7.46 -27.31
C ILE A 504 3.61 6.62 -27.31
N GLN A 505 4.53 6.86 -26.38
CA GLN A 505 5.73 6.03 -26.29
C GLN A 505 5.38 4.62 -25.81
N LYS A 506 4.48 4.48 -24.83
CA LYS A 506 4.05 3.18 -24.33
C LYS A 506 2.54 3.10 -24.12
N LEU A 507 1.86 2.29 -24.92
CA LEU A 507 0.44 1.98 -24.79
C LEU A 507 0.28 0.58 -24.19
N ILE A 508 -0.39 0.46 -23.05
CA ILE A 508 -0.61 -0.82 -22.35
C ILE A 508 -2.11 -1.07 -22.23
N LEU A 509 -2.56 -2.22 -22.73
CA LEU A 509 -3.91 -2.73 -22.60
C LEU A 509 -3.87 -4.00 -21.75
N ASN A 510 -4.19 -3.89 -20.46
CA ASN A 510 -4.13 -4.98 -19.50
C ASN A 510 -5.53 -5.41 -19.08
N GLU A 511 -5.93 -6.66 -19.36
CA GLU A 511 -7.27 -7.18 -19.05
C GLU A 511 -8.39 -6.28 -19.60
N VAL A 512 -8.17 -5.69 -20.79
CA VAL A 512 -9.14 -4.80 -21.44
C VAL A 512 -10.14 -5.62 -22.25
N VAL A 513 -11.41 -5.23 -22.19
CA VAL A 513 -12.49 -5.78 -23.02
C VAL A 513 -12.89 -4.74 -24.06
N MET A 514 -12.91 -5.12 -25.34
CA MET A 514 -13.46 -4.25 -26.38
C MET A 514 -14.95 -4.50 -26.53
N VAL A 515 -15.76 -3.45 -26.35
CA VAL A 515 -17.22 -3.54 -26.43
C VAL A 515 -17.64 -3.48 -27.91
N ASN A 516 -17.72 -4.64 -28.55
CA ASN A 516 -18.23 -4.78 -29.90
C ASN A 516 -19.76 -5.00 -29.90
N ALA A 517 -20.45 -4.55 -30.95
CA ALA A 517 -21.89 -4.75 -31.11
C ALA A 517 -22.25 -6.25 -31.23
N ASP A 518 -21.34 -7.03 -31.80
CA ASP A 518 -21.40 -8.49 -31.81
C ASP A 518 -20.67 -8.99 -30.55
N GLN A 519 -21.38 -9.69 -29.65
CA GLN A 519 -20.97 -10.13 -28.31
C GLN A 519 -19.73 -11.06 -28.23
N GLN A 520 -18.87 -11.09 -29.25
CA GLN A 520 -17.66 -11.90 -29.30
C GLN A 520 -16.53 -11.23 -28.50
N ASN A 521 -16.34 -11.70 -27.26
CA ASN A 521 -15.37 -11.19 -26.27
C ASN A 521 -13.88 -11.39 -26.60
N HIS A 522 -13.51 -11.76 -27.84
CA HIS A 522 -12.16 -12.22 -28.18
C HIS A 522 -11.45 -11.39 -29.28
N SER A 523 -11.94 -10.20 -29.61
CA SER A 523 -11.27 -9.32 -30.57
C SER A 523 -10.89 -7.96 -30.00
N PHE A 524 -9.66 -7.53 -30.29
CA PHE A 524 -9.15 -6.19 -30.02
C PHE A 524 -9.18 -5.35 -31.28
N ASN A 525 -9.75 -4.15 -31.22
CA ASN A 525 -9.75 -3.21 -32.35
C ASN A 525 -9.11 -1.88 -31.91
N ILE A 526 -7.81 -1.78 -32.14
CA ILE A 526 -6.98 -0.63 -31.79
C ILE A 526 -6.91 0.29 -33.01
N ASN A 527 -7.90 1.17 -33.14
CA ASN A 527 -8.01 2.08 -34.27
C ASN A 527 -7.56 3.49 -33.88
N MET A 528 -6.27 3.77 -34.07
CA MET A 528 -5.62 5.07 -33.79
C MET A 528 -4.79 5.61 -34.98
N PRO A 529 -5.41 5.85 -36.15
CA PRO A 529 -4.70 6.07 -37.43
C PRO A 529 -3.83 7.33 -37.49
N GLN A 530 -4.04 8.29 -36.59
CA GLN A 530 -3.28 9.55 -36.54
C GLN A 530 -2.17 9.52 -35.48
N THR A 531 -2.07 8.44 -34.71
CA THR A 531 -1.18 8.32 -33.55
C THR A 531 0.02 7.42 -33.85
N ILE A 532 1.22 7.91 -33.52
CA ILE A 532 2.46 7.13 -33.50
C ILE A 532 2.56 6.40 -32.17
N ILE A 533 2.78 5.08 -32.20
CA ILE A 533 2.91 4.25 -31.01
C ILE A 533 4.32 3.63 -31.01
N ASP A 534 5.15 3.90 -30.00
CA ASP A 534 6.49 3.30 -29.96
C ASP A 534 6.44 1.85 -29.39
N ASP A 535 5.72 1.60 -28.29
CA ASP A 535 5.55 0.27 -27.68
C ASP A 535 4.07 0.02 -27.36
N LEU A 536 3.48 -1.00 -27.98
CA LEU A 536 2.12 -1.46 -27.70
C LEU A 536 2.16 -2.81 -26.98
N ARG A 537 1.55 -2.90 -25.80
CA ARG A 537 1.45 -4.13 -25.02
C ARG A 537 0.01 -4.54 -24.78
N ILE A 538 -0.33 -5.78 -25.10
CA ILE A 538 -1.64 -6.38 -24.77
C ILE A 538 -1.43 -7.51 -23.76
N ILE A 539 -1.85 -7.29 -22.52
CA ILE A 539 -1.74 -8.26 -21.44
C ILE A 539 -3.12 -8.89 -21.24
N ASN A 540 -3.28 -10.12 -21.72
CA ASN A 540 -4.44 -10.97 -21.49
C ASN A 540 -3.97 -12.39 -21.13
N TYR A 541 -4.20 -12.81 -19.90
CA TYR A 541 -3.65 -14.06 -19.37
C TYR A 541 -4.30 -15.34 -19.93
N ALA A 542 -5.46 -15.21 -20.58
CA ALA A 542 -6.22 -16.35 -21.10
C ALA A 542 -5.75 -16.86 -22.48
N ALA A 543 -5.00 -16.06 -23.25
CA ALA A 543 -4.69 -16.39 -24.63
C ALA A 543 -3.35 -17.08 -24.84
N ARG A 544 -3.32 -18.04 -25.76
CA ARG A 544 -2.11 -18.75 -26.19
C ARG A 544 -1.61 -18.31 -27.56
N VAL A 545 -2.52 -17.82 -28.40
CA VAL A 545 -2.22 -17.37 -29.77
C VAL A 545 -2.90 -16.02 -30.04
N TYR A 546 -2.18 -15.11 -30.70
CA TYR A 546 -2.69 -13.84 -31.18
C TYR A 546 -2.60 -13.78 -32.71
N LEU A 547 -3.74 -13.54 -33.36
CA LEU A 547 -3.81 -13.25 -34.79
C LEU A 547 -3.87 -11.74 -34.96
N VAL A 548 -2.81 -11.13 -35.50
CA VAL A 548 -2.67 -9.68 -35.59
C VAL A 548 -2.76 -9.22 -37.04
N LYS A 549 -3.72 -8.35 -37.33
CA LYS A 549 -3.73 -7.51 -38.54
C LYS A 549 -3.18 -6.15 -38.19
N LEU A 550 -2.00 -5.82 -38.71
CA LEU A 550 -1.35 -4.53 -38.51
C LEU A 550 -1.47 -3.68 -39.78
N CYS A 551 -2.12 -2.52 -39.65
CA CYS A 551 -2.16 -1.47 -40.67
C CYS A 551 -1.40 -0.25 -40.13
N VAL A 552 -0.32 0.15 -40.80
CA VAL A 552 0.43 1.38 -40.53
C VAL A 552 0.42 2.28 -41.76
N SER A 553 0.39 3.60 -41.57
CA SER A 553 0.40 4.57 -42.69
C SER A 553 1.78 5.20 -42.94
N GLU A 554 2.66 5.22 -41.95
CA GLU A 554 4.03 5.75 -42.03
C GLU A 554 5.07 4.72 -41.57
N PRO A 555 6.30 4.74 -42.14
CA PRO A 555 6.79 5.64 -43.20
C PRO A 555 6.21 5.36 -44.60
N SER A 556 5.51 4.23 -44.78
CA SER A 556 4.72 3.94 -45.98
C SER A 556 3.52 3.05 -45.59
N PRO A 557 2.38 3.13 -46.29
CA PRO A 557 1.22 2.30 -46.00
C PRO A 557 1.56 0.81 -46.12
N VAL A 558 1.49 0.08 -45.01
CA VAL A 558 1.80 -1.35 -44.95
C VAL A 558 0.71 -2.07 -44.18
N THR A 559 0.22 -3.18 -44.74
CA THR A 559 -0.63 -4.13 -44.03
C THR A 559 0.15 -5.44 -43.84
N ARG A 560 0.30 -5.88 -42.60
CA ARG A 560 0.93 -7.16 -42.23
C ARG A 560 -0.08 -8.03 -41.49
N TYR A 561 -0.04 -9.32 -41.73
CA TYR A 561 -0.83 -10.33 -41.02
C TYR A 561 0.15 -11.24 -40.29
N LEU A 562 -0.03 -11.37 -38.98
CA LEU A 562 0.91 -12.07 -38.10
C LEU A 562 0.16 -13.06 -37.22
N GLN A 563 0.80 -14.20 -36.97
CA GLN A 563 0.45 -15.11 -35.88
C GLN A 563 1.55 -15.01 -34.83
N ILE A 564 1.16 -14.72 -33.59
CA ILE A 564 2.08 -14.62 -32.46
C ILE A 564 1.70 -15.72 -31.46
N GLN A 565 2.65 -16.60 -31.18
CA GLN A 565 2.47 -17.71 -30.26
C GLN A 565 3.77 -17.92 -29.49
N ALA A 566 3.71 -17.90 -28.17
CA ALA A 566 4.92 -17.92 -27.35
C ALA A 566 5.92 -16.81 -27.79
N ASP A 567 7.21 -17.12 -27.87
CA ASP A 567 8.26 -16.22 -28.35
C ASP A 567 8.40 -16.18 -29.89
N ASP A 568 7.45 -16.76 -30.63
CA ASP A 568 7.50 -16.88 -32.09
C ASP A 568 6.50 -15.95 -32.79
N VAL A 569 6.95 -15.37 -33.91
CA VAL A 569 6.17 -14.48 -34.77
C VAL A 569 6.25 -15.00 -36.19
N ALA A 570 5.12 -15.47 -36.71
CA ALA A 570 5.00 -15.95 -38.08
C ALA A 570 4.22 -14.96 -38.94
N TYR A 571 4.76 -14.63 -40.12
CA TYR A 571 4.03 -13.89 -41.15
C TYR A 571 3.02 -14.80 -41.84
N MET A 572 1.86 -14.24 -42.14
CA MET A 572 0.75 -14.94 -42.77
C MET A 572 0.33 -14.28 -44.06
N GLU A 573 -0.11 -15.11 -45.01
CA GLU A 573 -0.84 -14.63 -46.17
C GLU A 573 -2.25 -14.14 -45.77
N PRO A 574 -2.83 -13.12 -46.45
CA PRO A 574 -4.14 -12.56 -46.12
C PRO A 574 -5.28 -13.58 -46.11
N ASP A 575 -5.25 -14.54 -47.04
CA ASP A 575 -6.27 -15.58 -47.17
C ASP A 575 -6.19 -16.58 -46.01
N THR A 576 -4.96 -16.96 -45.61
CA THR A 576 -4.71 -17.82 -44.44
C THR A 576 -5.16 -17.13 -43.16
N TYR A 577 -4.86 -15.85 -42.99
CA TYR A 577 -5.32 -15.06 -41.85
C TYR A 577 -6.85 -15.04 -41.78
N SER A 578 -7.51 -14.76 -42.90
CA SER A 578 -8.98 -14.69 -42.97
C SER A 578 -9.63 -16.03 -42.65
N ALA A 579 -9.09 -17.13 -43.18
CA ALA A 579 -9.53 -18.48 -42.84
C ALA A 579 -9.35 -18.79 -41.34
N MET A 580 -8.19 -18.43 -40.76
CA MET A 580 -7.91 -18.65 -39.35
C MET A 580 -8.84 -17.82 -38.45
N CYS A 581 -9.13 -16.56 -38.78
CA CYS A 581 -10.10 -15.74 -38.05
C CYS A 581 -11.53 -16.31 -38.09
N LEU A 582 -11.91 -16.98 -39.17
CA LEU A 582 -13.22 -17.65 -39.26
C LEU A 582 -13.26 -18.90 -38.36
N THR A 583 -12.17 -19.67 -38.31
CA THR A 583 -12.06 -20.86 -37.46
C THR A 583 -11.86 -20.52 -35.98
N SER A 584 -11.19 -19.42 -35.66
CA SER A 584 -10.89 -18.99 -34.29
C SER A 584 -12.15 -18.56 -33.52
N LYS A 585 -13.26 -18.26 -34.23
CA LYS A 585 -14.57 -18.02 -33.61
C LYS A 585 -15.07 -19.18 -32.73
N TYR A 586 -14.49 -20.37 -32.90
CA TYR A 586 -14.86 -21.59 -32.17
C TYR A 586 -13.78 -22.07 -31.18
N HIS A 587 -12.64 -21.38 -31.09
CA HIS A 587 -11.52 -21.76 -30.22
C HIS A 587 -11.22 -20.67 -29.18
N LEU A 588 -11.41 -20.99 -27.90
CA LEU A 588 -11.21 -20.09 -26.75
C LEU A 588 -9.75 -19.62 -26.55
N ASP A 589 -8.78 -20.26 -27.23
CA ASP A 589 -7.34 -20.03 -27.01
C ASP A 589 -6.72 -18.95 -27.93
N CYS A 590 -7.51 -18.37 -28.84
CA CYS A 590 -7.05 -17.43 -29.86
C CYS A 590 -7.69 -16.05 -29.71
N ILE A 591 -6.87 -14.99 -29.72
CA ILE A 591 -7.33 -13.60 -29.73
C ILE A 591 -7.04 -12.96 -31.09
N VAL A 592 -8.04 -12.29 -31.65
CA VAL A 592 -7.86 -11.51 -32.90
C VAL A 592 -7.57 -10.06 -32.55
N VAL A 593 -6.51 -9.48 -33.09
CA VAL A 593 -6.09 -8.10 -32.83
C VAL A 593 -6.00 -7.34 -34.14
N HIS A 594 -6.80 -6.31 -34.30
CA HIS A 594 -6.72 -5.36 -35.40
C HIS A 594 -6.07 -4.08 -34.91
N ILE A 595 -4.92 -3.74 -35.47
CA ILE A 595 -4.16 -2.54 -35.14
C ILE A 595 -4.16 -1.65 -36.37
N ASN A 596 -4.67 -0.43 -36.24
CA ASN A 596 -4.58 0.60 -37.26
C ASN A 596 -3.99 1.85 -36.62
N CYS A 597 -2.76 2.21 -36.97
CA CYS A 597 -2.09 3.36 -36.38
C CYS A 597 -1.20 4.09 -37.40
N ARG A 598 -0.67 5.26 -37.02
CA ARG A 598 0.22 6.01 -37.93
C ARG A 598 1.54 5.26 -38.13
N ALA A 599 2.17 4.87 -37.02
CA ALA A 599 3.35 4.03 -37.01
C ALA A 599 3.40 3.21 -35.70
N LEU A 600 3.98 2.01 -35.76
CA LEU A 600 4.15 1.13 -34.61
C LEU A 600 5.57 0.56 -34.57
N LYS A 601 6.42 0.94 -33.61
CA LYS A 601 7.78 0.39 -33.55
C LYS A 601 7.80 -1.01 -32.96
N THR A 602 7.15 -1.20 -31.81
CA THR A 602 7.18 -2.48 -31.11
C THR A 602 5.82 -2.93 -30.62
N PHE A 603 5.61 -4.25 -30.63
CA PHE A 603 4.39 -4.90 -30.13
C PHE A 603 4.77 -6.04 -29.20
N GLY A 604 4.03 -6.21 -28.10
CA GLY A 604 4.24 -7.30 -27.14
C GLY A 604 2.95 -7.78 -26.48
N THR A 605 3.00 -8.98 -25.89
CA THR A 605 1.86 -9.61 -25.20
C THR A 605 2.22 -10.06 -23.77
N SER A 606 1.27 -10.61 -23.01
CA SER A 606 1.33 -10.96 -21.57
C SER A 606 2.55 -11.78 -21.13
N TYR A 607 3.13 -12.54 -22.07
CA TYR A 607 4.15 -13.54 -21.78
C TYR A 607 5.49 -13.26 -22.48
N HIS A 608 5.60 -12.23 -23.34
CA HIS A 608 6.71 -12.14 -24.32
C HIS A 608 7.37 -10.76 -24.45
N ARG A 609 8.61 -10.77 -24.96
CA ARG A 609 9.38 -9.56 -25.27
C ARG A 609 8.74 -8.76 -26.40
N CYS A 610 8.99 -7.45 -26.40
CA CYS A 610 8.62 -6.55 -27.49
C CYS A 610 9.30 -6.97 -28.81
N PHE A 611 8.52 -7.21 -29.86
CA PHE A 611 8.99 -7.49 -31.21
C PHE A 611 9.13 -6.18 -32.00
N ASN A 612 10.21 -6.00 -32.76
CA ASN A 612 10.38 -4.83 -33.63
C ASN A 612 9.71 -5.11 -34.98
N LEU A 613 8.61 -4.41 -35.26
CA LEU A 613 7.74 -4.74 -36.39
C LEU A 613 8.12 -4.02 -37.70
N ILE A 614 9.07 -3.08 -37.65
CA ILE A 614 9.43 -2.18 -38.77
C ILE A 614 10.77 -2.55 -39.42
N ASN A 615 11.65 -3.29 -38.74
CA ASN A 615 13.02 -3.55 -39.21
C ASN A 615 13.29 -4.99 -39.69
N GLU A 616 12.24 -5.76 -39.96
CA GLU A 616 12.32 -7.05 -40.68
C GLU A 616 11.44 -7.02 -41.93
#